data_AF-A0AAJ5RMR5-F1
#
_entry.id   AF-A0AAJ5RMR5-F1
#
_cell.length_a   1.000
_cell.length_b   1.000
_cell.length_c   1.000
_cell.angle_alpha   90.00
_cell.angle_beta   90.00
_cell.angle_gamma   90.00
#
_symmetry.space_group_name_H-M   'P 1'
#
loop_
_entity.id
_entity.type
_entity.pdbx_description
1 polymer ?
#
loop_
_entity_poly.entity_id
_entity_poly.type
_entity_poly.pdbx_seq_one_letter_code
_entity_poly.pdbx_strand_id
1 'polypeptide(L)'
;MTVNNVIDFIAKKKEREERKRAQDLELYVATQCNFQQPEKIDALVDDKLIEVKDHTLFLGFLSILKDEQIEPLAIFQDVFTLEPSRFELSYNMRWWSVVQLAFTFLTILKEHEPHTYADFLGLSN
;
A
#
# COMPACT_ATOMS: atom_id res chain seq x y z
N MET A 1 -12.06 0.52 -43.77
CA MET A 1 -11.00 1.32 -43.11
C MET A 1 -10.23 0.38 -42.20
N THR A 2 -9.07 -0.08 -42.65
CA THR A 2 -8.19 -0.97 -41.88
C THR A 2 -7.43 -0.15 -40.85
N VAL A 3 -7.74 -0.38 -39.57
CA VAL A 3 -7.07 0.24 -38.42
C VAL A 3 -5.63 -0.24 -38.41
N ASN A 4 -4.67 0.69 -38.52
CA ASN A 4 -3.26 0.44 -38.37
C ASN A 4 -2.98 0.02 -36.91
N ASN A 5 -3.08 -1.27 -36.63
CA ASN A 5 -2.61 -1.90 -35.40
C ASN A 5 -1.08 -1.97 -35.41
N VAL A 6 -0.39 -0.81 -35.43
CA VAL A 6 1.05 -0.78 -35.21
C VAL A 6 1.29 -1.09 -33.75
N ILE A 7 1.80 -2.29 -33.48
CA ILE A 7 2.21 -2.66 -32.13
C ILE A 7 3.48 -1.88 -31.80
N ASP A 8 3.38 -0.93 -30.88
CA ASP A 8 4.55 -0.34 -30.24
C ASP A 8 5.17 -1.36 -29.27
N PHE A 9 6.19 -2.08 -29.78
CA PHE A 9 6.91 -3.08 -29.02
C PHE A 9 7.58 -2.49 -27.78
N ILE A 10 8.07 -1.24 -27.85
CA ILE A 10 8.74 -0.58 -26.72
C ILE A 10 7.73 -0.27 -25.63
N ALA A 11 6.58 0.31 -25.98
CA ALA A 11 5.50 0.56 -25.02
C ALA A 11 5.02 -0.73 -24.35
N LYS A 12 4.77 -1.80 -25.12
CA LYS A 12 4.35 -3.10 -24.56
C LYS A 12 5.40 -3.74 -23.65
N LYS A 13 6.68 -3.65 -24.02
CA LYS A 13 7.78 -4.15 -23.19
C LYS A 13 7.84 -3.39 -21.86
N LYS A 14 7.74 -2.06 -21.90
CA LYS A 14 7.73 -1.21 -20.70
C LYS A 14 6.55 -1.54 -19.78
N GLU A 15 5.34 -1.63 -20.32
CA GLU A 15 4.13 -2.00 -19.57
C GLU A 15 4.25 -3.40 -18.90
N ARG A 16 4.90 -4.35 -19.57
CA ARG A 16 5.16 -5.67 -18.99
C ARG A 16 6.18 -5.61 -17.85
N GLU A 17 7.24 -4.85 -18.01
CA GLU A 17 8.25 -4.66 -16.96
C GLU A 17 7.69 -3.93 -15.75
N GLU A 18 6.84 -2.92 -15.95
CA GLU A 18 6.15 -2.21 -14.87
C GLU A 18 5.20 -3.13 -14.11
N ARG A 19 4.40 -3.94 -14.83
CA ARG A 19 3.55 -4.96 -14.20
C ARG A 19 4.35 -5.96 -13.38
N LYS A 20 5.49 -6.43 -13.92
CA LYS A 20 6.35 -7.36 -13.19
C LYS A 20 6.90 -6.72 -11.92
N ARG A 21 7.39 -5.48 -11.98
CA ARG A 21 7.86 -4.75 -10.79
C ARG A 21 6.77 -4.59 -9.73
N ALA A 22 5.54 -4.29 -10.16
CA ALA A 22 4.41 -4.19 -9.24
C ALA A 22 4.12 -5.53 -8.55
N GLN A 23 4.16 -6.65 -9.28
CA GLN A 23 3.98 -7.99 -8.73
C GLN A 23 5.12 -8.40 -7.78
N ASP A 24 6.37 -8.09 -8.15
CA ASP A 24 7.54 -8.38 -7.33
C ASP A 24 7.48 -7.59 -6.00
N LEU A 25 7.02 -6.33 -6.05
CA LEU A 25 6.79 -5.52 -4.85
C LEU A 25 5.63 -6.05 -4.01
N GLU A 26 4.51 -6.43 -4.63
CA GLU A 26 3.36 -7.03 -3.95
C GLU A 26 3.78 -8.29 -3.18
N LEU A 27 4.57 -9.17 -3.82
CA LEU A 27 5.10 -10.38 -3.20
C LEU A 27 6.11 -10.06 -2.08
N TYR A 28 6.96 -9.06 -2.27
CA TYR A 28 7.90 -8.63 -1.24
C TYR A 28 7.16 -8.16 0.01
N VAL A 29 6.17 -7.27 -0.14
CA VAL A 29 5.39 -6.79 0.99
C VAL A 29 4.65 -7.93 1.68
N ALA A 30 4.01 -8.82 0.91
CA ALA A 30 3.25 -9.95 1.47
C ALA A 30 4.10 -10.90 2.32
N THR A 31 5.40 -11.03 2.01
CA THR A 31 6.27 -12.03 2.64
C THR A 31 7.28 -11.43 3.62
N GLN A 32 7.58 -10.14 3.52
CA GLN A 32 8.68 -9.51 4.23
C GLN A 32 8.24 -8.33 5.11
N CYS A 33 7.10 -7.69 4.85
CA CYS A 33 6.68 -6.51 5.60
C CYS A 33 5.68 -6.89 6.70
N ASN A 34 6.18 -7.11 7.91
CA ASN A 34 5.38 -7.38 9.10
C ASN A 34 6.04 -6.76 10.35
N PHE A 35 5.31 -6.73 11.46
CA PHE A 35 5.77 -6.09 12.71
C PHE A 35 6.96 -6.79 13.40
N GLN A 36 7.40 -7.97 12.96
CA GLN A 36 8.63 -8.60 13.45
C GLN A 36 9.88 -8.03 12.77
N GLN A 37 9.69 -7.36 11.63
CA GLN A 37 10.74 -6.74 10.81
C GLN A 37 10.32 -5.32 10.39
N PRO A 38 10.04 -4.43 11.37
CA PRO A 38 9.50 -3.09 11.11
C PRO A 38 10.43 -2.24 10.22
N GLU A 39 11.73 -2.50 10.23
CA GLU A 39 12.72 -1.83 9.38
C GLU A 39 12.45 -2.00 7.87
N LYS A 40 11.80 -3.10 7.46
CA LYS A 40 11.43 -3.32 6.06
C LYS A 40 10.23 -2.50 5.64
N ILE A 41 9.31 -2.23 6.56
CA ILE A 41 8.21 -1.30 6.34
C ILE A 41 8.78 0.12 6.30
N ASP A 42 9.65 0.46 7.24
CA ASP A 42 10.27 1.78 7.35
C ASP A 42 11.07 2.17 6.10
N ALA A 43 11.87 1.26 5.56
CA ALA A 43 12.61 1.49 4.32
C ALA A 43 11.70 1.79 3.12
N LEU A 44 10.56 1.10 3.00
CA LEU A 44 9.60 1.37 1.93
C LEU A 44 8.84 2.69 2.12
N VAL A 45 8.67 3.15 3.36
CA VAL A 45 8.12 4.47 3.67
C VAL A 45 9.10 5.56 3.26
N ASP A 46 10.41 5.38 3.51
CA ASP A 46 11.45 6.34 3.12
C ASP A 46 11.59 6.51 1.60
N ASP A 47 11.39 5.43 0.85
CA ASP A 47 11.45 5.47 -0.62
C ASP A 47 10.17 6.04 -1.27
N LYS A 48 9.09 6.22 -0.50
CA LYS A 48 7.79 6.63 -1.03
C LYS A 48 7.67 8.15 -1.13
N LEU A 49 7.47 8.64 -2.36
CA LEU A 49 7.02 10.00 -2.62
C LEU A 49 5.49 10.04 -2.69
N ILE A 50 4.85 10.81 -1.82
CA ILE A 50 3.39 11.03 -1.89
C ILE A 50 3.08 12.11 -2.93
N GLU A 51 2.20 11.80 -3.88
CA GLU A 51 1.62 12.80 -4.79
C GLU A 51 0.24 13.27 -4.29
N VAL A 52 -0.21 14.45 -4.75
CA VAL A 52 -1.54 15.02 -4.39
C VAL A 52 -2.70 14.03 -4.65
N LYS A 53 -2.57 13.20 -5.71
CA LYS A 53 -3.57 12.17 -6.05
C LYS A 53 -3.71 11.11 -4.95
N ASP A 54 -2.62 10.79 -4.26
CA ASP A 54 -2.58 9.75 -3.21
C ASP A 54 -3.31 10.24 -1.96
N HIS A 55 -3.19 11.53 -1.61
CA HIS A 55 -3.98 12.15 -0.54
C HIS A 55 -5.48 12.12 -0.84
N THR A 56 -5.87 12.40 -2.09
CA THR A 56 -7.29 12.40 -2.48
C THR A 56 -7.88 10.99 -2.38
N LEU A 57 -7.15 9.99 -2.87
CA LEU A 57 -7.55 8.59 -2.77
C LEU A 57 -7.63 8.14 -1.30
N PHE A 58 -6.66 8.55 -0.49
CA PHE A 58 -6.62 8.25 0.94
C PHE A 58 -7.83 8.82 1.70
N LEU A 59 -8.17 10.09 1.48
CA LEU A 59 -9.36 10.69 2.08
C LEU A 59 -10.66 10.02 1.64
N GLY A 60 -10.76 9.67 0.35
CA GLY A 60 -11.90 8.89 -0.16
C GLY A 60 -12.03 7.53 0.53
N PHE A 61 -10.90 6.85 0.75
CA PHE A 61 -10.88 5.58 1.47
C PHE A 61 -11.30 5.72 2.93
N LEU A 62 -10.84 6.75 3.65
CA LEU A 62 -11.28 7.02 5.02
C LEU A 62 -12.80 7.24 5.11
N SER A 63 -13.41 7.87 4.08
CA SER A 63 -14.86 8.00 4.00
C SER A 63 -15.56 6.64 3.89
N ILE A 64 -15.02 5.73 3.06
CA ILE A 64 -15.57 4.37 2.90
C ILE A 64 -15.47 3.60 4.23
N LEU A 65 -14.30 3.65 4.90
CA LEU A 65 -14.12 2.98 6.19
C LEU A 65 -15.12 3.46 7.23
N LYS A 66 -15.40 4.77 7.26
CA LYS A 66 -16.40 5.35 8.15
C LYS A 66 -17.80 4.80 7.87
N ASP A 67 -18.20 4.71 6.60
CA ASP A 67 -19.52 4.20 6.21
C ASP A 67 -19.67 2.71 6.55
N GLU A 68 -18.60 1.93 6.38
CA GLU A 68 -18.51 0.52 6.75
C GLU A 68 -18.29 0.29 8.27
N GLN A 69 -18.17 1.36 9.06
CA GLN A 69 -17.86 1.32 10.51
C GLN A 69 -16.58 0.55 10.84
N ILE A 70 -15.57 0.64 9.97
CA ILE A 70 -14.24 0.04 10.15
C ILE A 70 -13.30 1.09 10.73
N GLU A 71 -12.62 0.74 11.82
CA GLU A 71 -11.62 1.63 12.41
C GLU A 71 -10.35 1.67 11.54
N PRO A 72 -9.91 2.86 11.06
CA PRO A 72 -8.77 2.94 10.14
C PRO A 72 -7.48 2.35 10.70
N LEU A 73 -7.21 2.56 11.99
CA LEU A 73 -6.01 2.01 12.61
C LEU A 73 -6.00 0.47 12.57
N ALA A 74 -7.16 -0.16 12.83
CA ALA A 74 -7.27 -1.61 12.85
C ALA A 74 -7.01 -2.22 11.47
N ILE A 75 -7.64 -1.69 10.42
CA ILE A 75 -7.44 -2.23 9.06
C ILE A 75 -6.00 -2.01 8.57
N PHE A 76 -5.36 -0.88 8.90
CA PHE A 76 -3.96 -0.64 8.52
C PHE A 76 -2.98 -1.53 9.31
N GLN A 77 -3.28 -1.88 10.56
CA GLN A 77 -2.50 -2.89 11.29
C GLN A 77 -2.68 -4.29 10.69
N ASP A 78 -3.90 -4.64 10.31
CA ASP A 78 -4.21 -5.94 9.73
C ASP A 78 -3.54 -6.17 8.37
N VAL A 79 -3.24 -5.11 7.62
CA VAL A 79 -2.44 -5.19 6.39
C VAL A 79 -1.09 -5.88 6.62
N PHE A 80 -0.45 -5.63 7.77
CA PHE A 80 0.87 -6.15 8.13
C PHE A 80 0.82 -7.35 9.08
N THR A 81 -0.39 -7.76 9.49
CA THR A 81 -0.61 -8.84 10.48
C THR A 81 -1.26 -10.06 9.86
N LEU A 82 -2.17 -9.87 8.90
CA LEU A 82 -2.92 -10.95 8.27
C LEU A 82 -2.27 -11.34 6.93
N GLU A 83 -2.32 -12.64 6.64
CA GLU A 83 -2.07 -13.13 5.28
C GLU A 83 -3.06 -12.48 4.29
N PRO A 84 -2.64 -12.15 3.05
CA PRO A 84 -3.48 -11.42 2.09
C PRO A 84 -4.87 -12.04 1.90
N SER A 85 -4.94 -13.36 1.72
CA SER A 85 -6.23 -14.06 1.55
C SER A 85 -7.16 -13.92 2.76
N ARG A 86 -6.62 -13.92 3.98
CA ARG A 86 -7.39 -13.75 5.20
C ARG A 86 -7.84 -12.29 5.37
N PHE A 87 -7.00 -11.34 5.01
CA PHE A 87 -7.37 -9.93 4.96
C PHE A 87 -8.55 -9.71 4.00
N GLU A 88 -8.46 -10.21 2.77
CA GLU A 88 -9.52 -10.01 1.75
C GLU A 88 -10.85 -10.64 2.19
N LEU A 89 -10.81 -11.80 2.85
CA LEU A 89 -12.01 -12.43 3.42
C LEU A 89 -12.62 -11.63 4.58
N SER A 90 -11.79 -10.98 5.40
CA SER A 90 -12.24 -10.27 6.60
C SER A 90 -12.85 -8.91 6.26
N TYR A 91 -12.28 -8.21 5.28
CA TYR A 91 -12.67 -6.85 4.91
C TYR A 91 -13.45 -6.74 3.60
N ASN A 92 -13.52 -7.81 2.80
CA ASN A 92 -14.06 -7.78 1.43
C ASN A 92 -13.40 -6.68 0.56
N MET A 93 -12.11 -6.45 0.77
CA MET A 93 -11.28 -5.45 0.07
C MET A 93 -10.03 -6.10 -0.50
N ARG A 94 -9.55 -5.62 -1.64
CA ARG A 94 -8.30 -6.10 -2.25
C ARG A 94 -7.11 -5.70 -1.36
N TRP A 95 -6.39 -6.69 -0.82
CA TRP A 95 -5.31 -6.46 0.15
C TRP A 95 -4.27 -5.49 -0.40
N TRP A 96 -3.80 -5.72 -1.63
CA TRP A 96 -2.78 -4.86 -2.25
C TRP A 96 -3.23 -3.41 -2.42
N SER A 97 -4.51 -3.15 -2.66
CA SER A 97 -5.04 -1.78 -2.73
C SER A 97 -4.98 -1.09 -1.37
N VAL A 98 -5.31 -1.82 -0.29
CA VAL A 98 -5.24 -1.27 1.08
C VAL A 98 -3.79 -1.10 1.55
N VAL A 99 -2.87 -1.96 1.12
CA VAL A 99 -1.42 -1.78 1.35
C VAL A 99 -0.95 -0.42 0.84
N GLN A 100 -1.31 -0.04 -0.38
CA GLN A 100 -0.89 1.26 -0.93
C GLN A 100 -1.37 2.43 -0.07
N LEU A 101 -2.59 2.32 0.46
CA LEU A 101 -3.21 3.31 1.35
C LEU A 101 -2.57 3.31 2.75
N ALA A 102 -2.21 2.13 3.28
CA ALA A 102 -1.46 1.98 4.52
C ALA A 102 -0.09 2.66 4.42
N PHE A 103 0.62 2.49 3.30
CA PHE A 103 1.88 3.22 3.09
C PHE A 103 1.67 4.73 2.97
N THR A 104 0.55 5.20 2.40
CA THR A 104 0.26 6.65 2.38
C THR A 104 0.02 7.17 3.79
N PHE A 105 -0.75 6.43 4.61
CA PHE A 105 -0.95 6.73 6.03
C PHE A 105 0.38 6.77 6.80
N LEU A 106 1.25 5.78 6.60
CA LEU A 106 2.54 5.69 7.27
C LEU A 106 3.47 6.85 6.90
N THR A 107 3.55 7.22 5.62
CA THR A 107 4.36 8.38 5.21
C THR A 107 3.82 9.68 5.81
N ILE A 108 2.49 9.88 5.83
CA ILE A 108 1.86 11.03 6.52
C ILE A 108 2.21 11.04 8.01
N LEU A 109 2.12 9.89 8.70
CA LEU A 109 2.50 9.78 10.11
C LEU A 109 3.98 10.10 10.32
N LYS A 110 4.88 9.56 9.50
CA LYS A 110 6.33 9.79 9.63
C LYS A 110 6.67 11.28 9.48
N GLU A 111 6.01 11.97 8.56
CA GLU A 111 6.22 13.40 8.31
C GLU A 111 5.64 14.32 9.38
N HIS A 112 4.46 13.99 9.93
CA HIS A 112 3.70 14.91 10.77
C HIS A 112 3.61 14.49 12.24
N GLU A 113 3.66 13.20 12.55
CA GLU A 113 3.48 12.61 13.88
C GLU A 113 4.50 11.48 14.13
N PRO A 114 5.82 11.77 14.11
CA PRO A 114 6.87 10.75 14.08
C PRO A 114 6.89 9.84 15.31
N HIS A 115 6.41 10.31 16.46
CA HIS A 115 6.25 9.48 17.65
C HIS A 115 5.14 8.43 17.45
N THR A 116 4.00 8.85 16.92
CA THR A 116 2.88 7.94 16.58
C THR A 116 3.30 6.94 15.51
N TYR A 117 4.11 7.35 14.53
CA TYR A 117 4.72 6.45 13.55
C TYR A 117 5.61 5.38 14.20
N ALA A 118 6.51 5.80 15.09
CA ALA A 118 7.39 4.88 15.80
C ALA A 118 6.62 3.90 16.68
N ASP A 119 5.58 4.37 17.38
CA ASP A 119 4.69 3.53 18.19
C ASP A 119 3.92 2.53 17.31
N PHE A 120 3.42 2.96 16.15
CA PHE A 120 2.71 2.09 15.20
C PHE A 120 3.59 0.93 14.74
N LEU A 121 4.87 1.18 14.43
CA LEU A 121 5.81 0.17 13.98
C LEU A 121 6.51 -0.59 15.12
N GLY A 122 6.34 -0.18 16.39
CA GLY A 122 7.09 -0.74 17.50
C GLY A 122 8.58 -0.41 17.48
N LEU A 123 8.94 0.75 16.91
CA LEU A 123 10.32 1.26 16.86
C LEU A 123 10.69 2.12 18.09
N SER A 124 9.69 2.47 18.91
CA SER A 124 9.88 3.18 20.18
C SER A 124 10.50 2.25 21.23
N ASN A 125 11.76 2.51 21.60
CA ASN A 125 12.42 1.89 22.77
C ASN A 125 12.03 2.60 24.06
#